data_AF-A0A5B6UCR2-F1
#
_entry.id   AF-A0A5B6UCR2-F1
#
_cell.length_a   1.000
_cell.length_b   1.000
_cell.length_c   1.000
_cell.angle_alpha   90.00
_cell.angle_beta   90.00
_cell.angle_gamma   90.00
#
_symmetry.space_group_name_H-M   'P 1'
#
loop_
_entity.id
_entity.type
_entity.pdbx_description
1 polymer ?
#
loop_
_entity_poly.entity_id
_entity_poly.type
_entity_poly.pdbx_seq_one_letter_code
_entity_poly.pdbx_strand_id
1 'polypeptide(L)'
;MDATISPGLYPLHRCKTLHLVRHAQGVHNVAGETDHAAYSSEEYFDAHLTPLGWQQVDHLRNHVHATGLSKKVDLVIVSPLLRTMQTAVGVFGGEGYKDGIEVPPLMVANAGQSDRPEISSLNCPPFVAVELCREHLVCPAT
;
A
#
# COMPACT_ATOMS: atom_id res chain seq x y z
N MET A 1 27.10 -21.79 -18.30
CA MET A 1 27.70 -20.45 -18.15
C MET A 1 27.54 -20.09 -16.68
N ASP A 2 28.57 -20.35 -15.87
CA ASP A 2 28.58 -19.92 -14.48
C ASP A 2 28.83 -18.42 -14.43
N ALA A 3 27.80 -17.65 -14.07
CA ALA A 3 27.96 -16.23 -13.83
C ALA A 3 28.79 -16.06 -12.55
N THR A 4 30.07 -15.76 -12.70
CA THR A 4 30.92 -15.30 -11.60
C THR A 4 30.34 -14.00 -11.07
N ILE A 5 29.66 -14.07 -9.92
CA ILE A 5 29.14 -12.91 -9.20
C ILE A 5 30.34 -12.16 -8.62
N SER A 6 30.86 -11.18 -9.37
CA SER A 6 31.83 -10.23 -8.82
C SER A 6 31.08 -9.27 -7.89
N PRO A 7 31.43 -9.17 -6.60
CA PRO A 7 30.81 -8.20 -5.71
C PRO A 7 31.16 -6.79 -6.18
N GLY A 8 30.18 -6.10 -6.77
CA GLY A 8 30.31 -4.70 -7.14
C GLY A 8 30.33 -3.82 -5.89
N LEU A 9 31.32 -2.93 -5.76
CA LEU A 9 31.35 -1.93 -4.71
C LEU A 9 30.41 -0.77 -5.09
N TYR A 10 29.22 -0.71 -4.49
CA TYR A 10 28.29 0.38 -4.75
C TYR A 10 28.52 1.51 -3.75
N PRO A 11 28.70 2.77 -4.19
CA PRO A 11 28.83 3.90 -3.30
C PRO A 11 27.50 4.10 -2.54
N LEU A 12 27.48 3.72 -1.26
CA LEU A 12 26.29 3.74 -0.40
C LEU A 12 25.52 5.08 -0.44
N HIS A 13 26.26 6.20 -0.55
CA HIS A 13 25.70 7.56 -0.59
C HIS A 13 25.23 8.03 -1.98
N ARG A 14 25.34 7.21 -3.02
CA ARG A 14 24.80 7.49 -4.38
C ARG A 14 23.79 6.45 -4.83
N CYS A 15 23.33 5.59 -3.92
CA CYS A 15 22.30 4.60 -4.18
C CYS A 15 20.94 5.09 -3.63
N LYS A 16 19.87 4.67 -4.29
CA LYS A 16 18.50 4.79 -3.76
C LYS A 16 18.14 3.50 -3.05
N THR A 17 17.53 3.61 -1.88
CA THR A 17 17.01 2.46 -1.14
C THR A 17 15.56 2.24 -1.54
N LEU A 18 15.24 1.04 -2.01
CA LEU A 18 13.88 0.65 -2.36
C LEU A 18 13.33 -0.29 -1.28
N HIS A 19 12.23 0.12 -0.64
CA HIS A 19 11.48 -0.73 0.28
C HIS A 19 10.30 -1.35 -0.47
N LEU A 20 10.22 -2.68 -0.49
CA LEU A 20 9.14 -3.41 -1.14
C LEU A 20 8.17 -3.93 -0.09
N VAL A 21 6.90 -3.56 -0.23
CA VAL A 21 5.83 -3.92 0.70
C VAL A 21 4.68 -4.52 -0.11
N ARG A 22 4.23 -5.72 0.26
CA ARG A 22 3.00 -6.32 -0.27
C ARG A 22 1.79 -5.67 0.42
N HIS A 23 0.67 -5.55 -0.28
CA HIS A 23 -0.59 -5.14 0.37
C HIS A 23 -0.95 -6.10 1.51
N ALA A 24 -1.63 -5.56 2.53
CA ALA A 24 -2.20 -6.34 3.61
C ALA A 24 -3.35 -7.24 3.11
N GLN A 25 -3.85 -8.14 3.96
CA GLN A 25 -4.92 -9.07 3.58
C GLN A 25 -6.15 -8.31 3.06
N GLY A 26 -6.53 -8.57 1.81
CA GLY A 26 -7.76 -8.10 1.20
C GLY A 26 -8.85 -9.16 1.22
N VAL A 27 -10.10 -8.75 1.02
CA VAL A 27 -11.25 -9.67 0.96
C VAL A 27 -11.04 -10.74 -0.12
N HIS A 28 -10.43 -10.38 -1.26
CA HIS A 28 -10.05 -11.31 -2.33
C HIS A 28 -9.10 -12.43 -1.86
N ASN A 29 -8.25 -12.20 -0.84
CA ASN A 29 -7.36 -13.24 -0.34
C ASN A 29 -8.16 -14.33 0.39
N VAL A 30 -9.11 -13.91 1.24
CA VAL A 30 -9.98 -14.83 1.99
C VAL A 30 -10.87 -15.64 1.03
N ALA A 31 -11.43 -14.97 0.02
CA ALA A 31 -12.21 -15.64 -1.01
C ALA A 31 -11.37 -16.63 -1.82
N GLY A 32 -10.18 -16.22 -2.26
CA GLY A 32 -9.25 -17.06 -3.02
C GLY A 32 -8.67 -18.25 -2.25
N GLU A 33 -8.49 -18.13 -0.93
CA GLU A 33 -8.10 -19.24 -0.05
C GLU A 33 -9.21 -20.29 0.08
N THR A 34 -10.48 -19.86 -0.03
CA THR A 34 -11.64 -20.75 0.01
C THR A 34 -11.92 -21.38 -1.37
N ASP A 35 -11.88 -20.57 -2.42
CA ASP A 35 -12.06 -20.96 -3.81
C ASP A 35 -11.06 -20.22 -4.69
N HIS A 36 -10.10 -20.94 -5.24
CA HIS A 36 -9.05 -20.37 -6.08
C HIS A 36 -9.60 -19.68 -7.34
N ALA A 37 -10.79 -20.07 -7.83
CA ALA A 37 -11.44 -19.39 -8.96
C ALA A 37 -11.83 -17.94 -8.62
N ALA A 38 -12.04 -17.63 -7.33
CA ALA A 38 -12.40 -16.29 -6.86
C ALA A 38 -11.32 -15.23 -7.16
N TYR A 39 -10.06 -15.62 -7.37
CA TYR A 39 -9.02 -14.68 -7.81
C TYR A 39 -9.29 -14.06 -9.18
N SER A 40 -10.11 -14.72 -10.01
CA SER A 40 -10.55 -14.21 -11.32
C SER A 40 -11.94 -13.57 -11.26
N SER A 41 -12.56 -13.46 -10.08
CA SER A 41 -13.88 -12.85 -9.93
C SER A 41 -13.78 -11.34 -10.09
N GLU A 42 -14.68 -10.80 -10.91
CA GLU A 42 -14.85 -9.36 -11.12
C GLU A 42 -15.27 -8.64 -9.83
N GLU A 43 -16.00 -9.33 -8.94
CA GLU A 43 -16.39 -8.84 -7.61
C GLU A 43 -15.17 -8.49 -6.73
N TYR A 44 -14.08 -9.25 -6.87
CA TYR A 44 -12.88 -9.10 -6.05
C TYR A 44 -11.76 -8.32 -6.74
N PHE A 45 -12.03 -7.78 -7.94
CA PHE A 45 -11.04 -7.05 -8.73
C PHE A 45 -10.40 -5.90 -7.94
N ASP A 46 -11.22 -5.05 -7.33
CA ASP A 46 -10.81 -3.91 -6.52
C ASP A 46 -11.17 -4.07 -5.04
N ALA A 47 -11.00 -5.30 -4.52
CA ALA A 47 -11.33 -5.61 -3.14
C ALA A 47 -10.56 -4.74 -2.13
N HIS A 48 -11.26 -4.31 -1.08
CA HIS A 48 -10.68 -3.62 0.07
C HIS A 48 -9.99 -4.58 1.06
N LEU A 49 -9.30 -4.00 2.06
CA LEU A 49 -8.69 -4.72 3.16
C LEU A 49 -9.73 -5.33 4.11
N THR A 50 -9.42 -6.49 4.68
CA THR A 50 -10.18 -7.10 5.79
C THR A 50 -9.85 -6.41 7.12
N PRO A 51 -10.62 -6.65 8.20
CA PRO A 51 -10.22 -6.22 9.54
C PRO A 51 -8.83 -6.71 9.96
N LEU A 52 -8.45 -7.95 9.59
CA LEU A 52 -7.10 -8.47 9.82
C LEU A 52 -6.07 -7.74 8.95
N GLY A 53 -6.38 -7.42 7.69
CA GLY A 53 -5.51 -6.61 6.84
C GLY A 53 -5.22 -5.24 7.46
N TRP A 54 -6.22 -4.62 8.06
CA TRP A 54 -6.07 -3.37 8.78
C TRP A 54 -5.21 -3.50 10.06
N GLN A 55 -5.31 -4.61 10.80
CA GLN A 55 -4.38 -4.87 11.91
C GLN A 55 -2.92 -5.03 11.43
N GLN A 56 -2.71 -5.68 10.28
CA GLN A 56 -1.38 -5.78 9.67
C GLN A 56 -0.83 -4.40 9.30
N VAL A 57 -1.69 -3.51 8.76
CA VAL A 57 -1.35 -2.12 8.46
C VAL A 57 -0.93 -1.37 9.73
N ASP A 58 -1.66 -1.49 10.82
CA ASP A 58 -1.32 -0.83 12.09
C ASP A 58 0.03 -1.31 12.65
N HIS A 59 0.26 -2.63 12.62
CA HIS A 59 1.55 -3.20 13.06
C HIS A 59 2.71 -2.67 12.22
N LEU A 60 2.55 -2.61 10.89
CA LEU A 60 3.58 -2.07 10.01
C LEU A 60 3.78 -0.56 10.22
N ARG A 61 2.70 0.22 10.37
CA ARG A 61 2.77 1.65 10.71
C ARG A 61 3.59 1.86 11.98
N ASN A 62 3.30 1.11 13.04
CA ASN A 62 4.02 1.20 14.31
C ASN A 62 5.51 0.90 14.14
N HIS A 63 5.84 -0.14 13.36
CA HIS A 63 7.23 -0.50 13.06
C HIS A 63 7.96 0.60 12.28
N VAL A 64 7.35 1.14 11.23
CA VAL A 64 7.91 2.21 10.39
C VAL A 64 8.18 3.49 11.20
N HIS A 65 7.29 3.82 12.14
CA HIS A 65 7.46 4.97 13.03
C HIS A 65 8.53 4.73 14.08
N ALA A 66 8.53 3.56 14.75
CA ALA A 66 9.50 3.22 15.78
C ALA A 66 10.94 3.15 15.25
N THR A 67 11.12 2.71 14.00
CA THR A 67 12.42 2.67 13.32
C THR A 67 12.86 4.01 12.73
N GLY A 68 11.97 5.01 12.72
CA GLY A 68 12.18 6.29 12.06
C GLY A 68 12.25 6.21 10.53
N LEU A 69 11.80 5.08 9.94
CA LEU A 69 11.78 4.89 8.50
C LEU A 69 10.84 5.88 7.82
N SER A 70 9.72 6.25 8.44
CA SER A 70 8.77 7.24 7.88
C SER A 70 9.42 8.56 7.49
N LYS A 71 10.45 9.00 8.24
CA LYS A 71 11.19 10.24 7.98
C LYS A 71 12.24 10.13 6.86
N LYS A 72 12.52 8.92 6.38
CA LYS A 72 13.52 8.62 5.35
C LYS A 72 12.90 8.29 3.99
N VAL A 73 11.57 8.15 3.93
CA VAL A 73 10.88 7.85 2.68
C VAL A 73 10.67 9.14 1.90
N ASP A 74 11.27 9.22 0.71
CA ASP A 74 11.14 10.37 -0.19
C ASP A 74 9.86 10.29 -1.06
N LEU A 75 9.35 9.08 -1.33
CA LEU A 75 8.25 8.81 -2.25
C LEU A 75 7.62 7.45 -1.97
N VAL A 76 6.28 7.39 -2.00
CA VAL A 76 5.51 6.13 -1.94
C VAL A 76 4.87 5.88 -3.30
N ILE A 77 5.19 4.75 -3.92
CA ILE A 77 4.62 4.32 -5.21
C ILE A 77 3.72 3.12 -4.97
N VAL A 78 2.50 3.15 -5.51
CA VAL A 78 1.48 2.13 -5.27
C VAL A 78 0.80 1.70 -6.56
N SER A 79 0.35 0.46 -6.59
CA SER A 79 -0.66 0.03 -7.56
C SER A 79 -1.99 0.75 -7.27
N PRO A 80 -2.78 1.11 -8.29
CA PRO A 80 -4.04 1.83 -8.13
C PRO A 80 -5.21 0.94 -7.68
N LEU A 81 -4.93 -0.12 -6.91
CA LEU A 81 -5.96 -0.99 -6.33
C LEU A 81 -6.27 -0.57 -4.90
N LEU A 82 -7.52 -0.67 -4.50
CA LEU A 82 -8.01 -0.21 -3.21
C LEU A 82 -7.21 -0.80 -2.05
N ARG A 83 -6.98 -2.12 -2.07
CA ARG A 83 -6.14 -2.81 -1.07
C ARG A 83 -4.70 -2.27 -0.98
N THR A 84 -4.06 -1.92 -2.10
CA THR A 84 -2.69 -1.41 -2.12
C THR A 84 -2.65 0.04 -1.66
N MET A 85 -3.63 0.85 -2.07
CA MET A 85 -3.78 2.24 -1.62
C MET A 85 -4.09 2.30 -0.13
N GLN A 86 -5.05 1.52 0.38
CA GLN A 86 -5.39 1.44 1.81
C GLN A 86 -4.19 1.03 2.66
N THR A 87 -3.41 0.04 2.19
CA THR A 87 -2.18 -0.37 2.88
C THR A 87 -1.18 0.79 2.94
N ALA A 88 -0.92 1.43 1.81
CA ALA A 88 0.10 2.47 1.73
C ALA A 88 -0.28 3.72 2.51
N VAL A 89 -1.52 4.19 2.37
CA VAL A 89 -2.04 5.35 3.11
C VAL A 89 -2.10 5.03 4.61
N GLY A 90 -2.55 3.84 5.01
CA GLY A 90 -2.56 3.48 6.44
C GLY A 90 -1.17 3.44 7.07
N VAL A 91 -0.16 2.92 6.34
CA VAL A 91 1.22 2.81 6.85
C VAL A 91 1.97 4.14 6.81
N PHE A 92 1.91 4.85 5.69
CA PHE A 92 2.77 6.01 5.40
C PHE A 92 2.02 7.35 5.36
N GLY A 93 0.70 7.35 5.43
CA GLY A 93 -0.11 8.56 5.47
C GLY A 93 0.01 9.33 6.79
N GLY A 94 -0.48 10.56 6.78
CA GLY A 94 -0.44 11.47 7.91
C GLY A 94 -1.24 11.00 9.11
N GLU A 95 -1.12 11.73 10.21
CA GLU A 95 -2.06 11.59 11.33
C GLU A 95 -3.43 12.19 10.97
N GLY A 96 -4.46 11.90 11.76
CA GLY A 96 -5.75 12.59 11.64
C GLY A 96 -5.61 14.11 11.82
N TYR A 97 -6.58 14.87 11.31
CA TYR A 97 -6.56 16.34 11.37
C TYR A 97 -6.44 16.82 12.82
N LYS A 98 -5.44 17.65 13.08
CA LYS A 98 -5.32 18.42 14.33
C LYS A 98 -5.63 19.87 14.00
N ASP A 99 -6.73 20.36 14.56
CA ASP A 99 -7.13 21.76 14.73
C ASP A 99 -6.73 22.75 13.62
N GLY A 100 -7.68 23.02 12.72
CA GLY A 100 -7.76 24.28 11.96
C GLY A 100 -7.02 24.35 10.62
N ILE A 101 -6.35 23.28 10.17
CA ILE A 101 -5.73 23.21 8.83
C ILE A 101 -6.63 22.39 7.90
N GLU A 102 -7.38 23.07 7.02
CA GLU A 102 -8.09 22.41 5.92
C GLU A 102 -7.10 22.08 4.79
N VAL A 103 -6.66 20.83 4.77
CA VAL A 103 -6.07 20.20 3.57
C VAL A 103 -7.00 19.09 3.10
N PRO A 104 -6.95 18.67 1.83
CA PRO A 104 -7.69 17.50 1.38
C PRO A 104 -7.17 16.22 2.07
N PRO A 105 -8.06 15.30 2.49
CA PRO A 105 -7.64 14.04 3.07
C PRO A 105 -6.94 13.20 1.99
N LEU A 106 -5.89 12.48 2.41
CA LEU A 106 -5.24 11.47 1.57
C LEU A 106 -6.15 10.23 1.41
N MET A 107 -6.97 9.93 2.41
CA MET A 107 -8.04 8.95 2.35
C MET A 107 -9.24 9.44 3.15
N VAL A 108 -10.42 9.38 2.54
CA VAL A 108 -11.69 9.76 3.19
C VAL A 108 -12.08 8.76 4.27
N ALA A 109 -12.89 9.21 5.23
CA ALA A 109 -13.44 8.33 6.25
C ALA A 109 -14.24 7.17 5.64
N ASN A 110 -14.13 5.99 6.26
CA ASN A 110 -14.80 4.75 5.85
C ASN A 110 -14.55 4.31 4.38
N ALA A 111 -13.42 4.70 3.79
CA ALA A 111 -13.03 4.25 2.46
C ALA A 111 -12.97 2.71 2.40
N GLY A 112 -13.74 2.11 1.49
CA GLY A 112 -13.82 0.65 1.35
C GLY A 112 -14.41 -0.05 2.57
N GLN A 113 -15.45 0.52 3.20
CA GLN A 113 -16.16 -0.07 4.34
C GLN A 113 -15.21 -0.46 5.49
N SER A 114 -14.22 0.39 5.75
CA SER A 114 -13.12 0.11 6.68
C SER A 114 -13.41 0.51 8.13
N ASP A 115 -14.47 1.28 8.38
CA ASP A 115 -14.76 1.95 9.66
C ASP A 115 -13.57 2.79 10.19
N ARG A 116 -12.66 3.18 9.28
CA ARG A 116 -11.48 3.99 9.60
C ARG A 116 -11.80 5.48 9.52
N PRO A 117 -11.18 6.31 10.37
CA PRO A 117 -11.22 7.75 10.20
C PRO A 117 -10.51 8.16 8.91
N GLU A 118 -10.72 9.41 8.51
CA GLU A 118 -9.94 10.02 7.44
C GLU A 118 -8.44 10.05 7.79
N ILE A 119 -7.60 9.94 6.76
CA ILE A 119 -6.15 10.03 6.88
C ILE A 119 -5.69 11.28 6.14
N SER A 120 -4.93 12.13 6.83
CA SER A 120 -4.46 13.39 6.25
C SER A 120 -3.27 13.18 5.31
N SER A 121 -3.09 14.11 4.39
CA SER A 121 -1.88 14.28 3.58
C SER A 121 -0.79 15.10 4.30
N LEU A 122 -1.03 15.55 5.54
CA LEU A 122 -0.03 16.28 6.32
C LEU A 122 1.09 15.37 6.83
N ASN A 123 2.33 15.87 6.75
CA ASN A 123 3.51 15.21 7.28
C ASN A 123 3.74 13.78 6.73
N CYS A 124 3.22 13.49 5.54
CA CYS A 124 3.48 12.25 4.82
C CYS A 124 4.33 12.50 3.57
N PRO A 125 5.06 11.49 3.08
CA PRO A 125 5.72 11.57 1.77
C PRO A 125 4.68 11.75 0.65
N PRO A 126 5.10 12.22 -0.54
CA PRO A 126 4.24 12.23 -1.72
C PRO A 126 3.88 10.79 -2.14
N PHE A 127 2.68 10.64 -2.71
CA PHE A 127 2.16 9.37 -3.21
C PHE A 127 1.97 9.44 -4.73
N VAL A 128 2.33 8.35 -5.41
CA VAL A 128 2.04 8.15 -6.84
C VAL A 128 1.37 6.80 -7.02
N ALA A 129 0.13 6.81 -7.48
CA ALA A 129 -0.56 5.61 -7.93
C ALA A 129 -0.31 5.42 -9.43
N VAL A 130 0.31 4.31 -9.81
CA VAL A 130 0.61 4.00 -11.19
C VAL A 130 0.56 2.49 -11.43
N GLU A 131 -0.03 2.09 -12.54
CA GLU A 131 -0.06 0.71 -13.00
C GLU A 131 0.59 0.65 -14.39
N LEU A 132 1.68 -0.11 -14.50
CA LEU A 132 2.38 -0.32 -15.79
C LEU A 132 2.29 -1.77 -16.27
N CYS A 133 1.96 -2.71 -15.37
CA CYS A 133 1.87 -4.13 -15.68
C CYS A 133 0.88 -4.77 -14.71
N ARG A 134 -0.01 -5.61 -15.24
CA ARG A 134 -0.97 -6.40 -14.48
C ARG A 134 -0.90 -7.85 -14.92
N GLU A 135 -0.91 -8.77 -13.97
CA GLU A 135 -0.84 -10.21 -14.23
C GLU A 135 -2.09 -10.75 -14.93
N HIS A 136 -3.27 -10.18 -14.62
CA HIS A 136 -4.55 -10.55 -15.21
C HIS A 136 -5.36 -9.29 -15.53
N LEU A 137 -5.65 -9.08 -16.82
CA LEU A 137 -6.65 -8.10 -17.25
C LEU A 137 -8.01 -8.78 -17.18
N VAL A 138 -8.85 -8.42 -16.21
CA VAL A 138 -10.26 -8.78 -16.27
C VAL A 138 -10.86 -7.91 -17.37
N CYS A 139 -11.13 -8.52 -18.51
CA CYS A 139 -11.82 -7.85 -19.60
C CYS A 139 -13.31 -7.86 -19.26
N PRO A 140 -13.98 -6.71 -19.08
CA PRO A 140 -15.40 -6.72 -18.81
C PRO A 140 -16.12 -7.40 -19.98
N ALA A 141 -16.95 -8.39 -19.67
CA ALA A 141 -17.80 -9.02 -20.66
C ALA A 141 -18.80 -7.96 -21.17
N THR A 142 -18.68 -7.62 -22.46
CA THR A 142 -19.63 -6.76 -23.19
C THR A 142 -21.01 -7.40 -23.30
#